data_AF-A0A7V5G760-F1
#
_entry.id   AF-A0A7V5G760-F1
#
_cell.length_a   1.000
_cell.length_b   1.000
_cell.length_c   1.000
_cell.angle_alpha   90.00
_cell.angle_beta   90.00
_cell.angle_gamma   90.00
#
_symmetry.space_group_name_H-M   'P 1'
#
loop_
_entity.id
_entity.type
_entity.pdbx_description
1 polymer ?
#
loop_
_entity_poly.entity_id
_entity_poly.type
_entity_poly.pdbx_seq_one_letter_code
_entity_poly.pdbx_strand_id
1 'polypeptide(L)'
;ENKLSTILRGDNSFLTKDAFGKKRKSFPSLPEISMSDILDQTDIKDLIKYDDELSFYADTTYKDIMKRYHKYYAIVHADGDNMGKVIKNLKSKEDFQSFSKKLFDYCIKSNNIIDKYGAITIFAGGDDLLFFAPVVSNNETIFDLCHNISNEFDNLFKETDATLSFGISIHYYKYPLYEALGNSRNLLFADAKSGDKNNIAFSVTKHSGQTFKSIIHKGDQKLYKNFRLFSSNIKGGKDIDNFLHSIHHKIDTNKEILKNIADNKNKLKNFFCNYFNEDIHIEYRDFFTQLIDFIYEAYQKDRDSAFDIVYATLRFIKFVQGNK
;
A
#
# COMPACT_ATOMS: atom_id res chain seq x y z
N GLU A 1 5.51 -21.77 25.73
CA GLU A 1 6.56 -21.09 24.93
C GLU A 1 6.91 -21.93 23.72
N ASN A 2 6.95 -21.32 22.53
CA ASN A 2 7.31 -21.98 21.28
C ASN A 2 8.84 -22.10 21.19
N LYS A 3 9.39 -23.31 21.22
CA LYS A 3 10.85 -23.53 21.17
C LYS A 3 11.53 -22.88 19.95
N LEU A 4 10.80 -22.69 18.85
CA LEU A 4 11.35 -22.09 17.63
C LEU A 4 11.60 -20.58 17.81
N SER A 5 10.74 -19.87 18.54
CA SER A 5 10.90 -18.43 18.79
C SER A 5 12.06 -18.16 19.74
N THR A 6 12.29 -19.03 20.73
CA THR A 6 13.45 -18.96 21.63
C THR A 6 14.77 -19.10 20.87
N ILE A 7 14.82 -20.03 19.90
CA ILE A 7 15.99 -20.26 19.04
C ILE A 7 16.25 -19.06 18.12
N LEU A 8 15.20 -18.53 17.46
CA LEU A 8 15.33 -17.42 16.50
C LEU A 8 15.62 -16.07 17.15
N ARG A 9 15.15 -15.84 18.39
CA ARG A 9 15.37 -14.60 19.13
C ARG A 9 16.75 -14.53 19.80
N GLY A 10 17.51 -15.64 19.72
CA GLY A 10 18.80 -15.80 20.36
C GLY A 10 18.63 -15.93 21.87
N ASP A 11 18.92 -17.11 22.41
CA ASP A 11 18.95 -17.30 23.86
C ASP A 11 19.82 -16.22 24.49
N ASN A 12 19.29 -15.53 25.49
CA ASN A 12 19.95 -14.43 26.21
C ASN A 12 21.10 -14.94 27.13
N SER A 13 21.64 -16.11 26.82
CA SER A 13 22.73 -16.76 27.54
C SER A 13 23.97 -15.85 27.55
N PHE A 14 24.76 -16.00 28.60
CA PHE A 14 26.05 -15.31 28.71
C PHE A 14 26.92 -15.54 27.47
N LEU A 15 26.96 -16.79 26.96
CA LEU A 15 27.72 -17.17 25.76
C LEU A 15 27.27 -16.42 24.51
N THR A 16 25.97 -16.18 24.33
CA THR A 16 25.44 -15.48 23.15
C THR A 16 25.77 -13.99 23.18
N LYS A 17 25.74 -13.37 24.38
CA LYS A 17 26.11 -11.96 24.58
C LYS A 17 27.61 -11.74 24.42
N ASP A 18 28.41 -12.69 24.87
CA ASP A 18 29.88 -12.68 24.75
C ASP A 18 30.31 -12.89 23.29
N ALA A 19 29.69 -13.84 22.58
CA ALA A 19 30.02 -14.14 21.18
C ALA A 19 29.50 -13.10 20.17
N PHE A 20 28.35 -12.46 20.41
CA PHE A 20 27.67 -11.61 19.41
C PHE A 20 27.37 -10.17 19.88
N GLY A 21 27.71 -9.79 21.11
CA GLY A 21 27.44 -8.48 21.71
C GLY A 21 26.01 -8.32 22.30
N LYS A 22 25.68 -7.13 22.82
CA LYS A 22 24.31 -6.81 23.28
C LYS A 22 23.34 -6.88 22.09
N LYS A 23 22.23 -7.62 22.28
CA LYS A 23 21.04 -7.77 21.40
C LYS A 23 21.23 -7.21 19.98
N ARG A 24 21.56 -8.06 19.01
CA ARG A 24 21.23 -7.75 17.61
C ARG A 24 19.71 -7.55 17.55
N LYS A 25 19.23 -6.43 17.01
CA LYS A 25 17.80 -6.25 16.70
C LYS A 25 17.40 -7.46 15.85
N SER A 26 16.57 -8.35 16.40
CA SER A 26 15.96 -9.41 15.62
C SER A 26 15.16 -8.77 14.49
N PHE A 27 15.11 -9.43 13.33
CA PHE A 27 14.18 -9.03 12.29
C PHE A 27 12.76 -9.01 12.89
N PRO A 28 12.00 -7.91 12.75
CA PRO A 28 10.71 -7.79 13.40
C PRO A 28 9.71 -8.81 12.86
N SER A 29 8.81 -9.29 13.72
CA SER A 29 7.74 -10.17 13.28
C SER A 29 6.74 -9.44 12.39
N LEU A 30 5.96 -10.16 11.58
CA LEU A 30 4.94 -9.55 10.72
C LEU A 30 3.92 -8.70 11.52
N PRO A 31 3.46 -9.14 12.70
CA PRO A 31 2.69 -8.29 13.60
C PRO A 31 3.41 -7.00 14.04
N GLU A 32 4.70 -7.05 14.36
CA GLU A 32 5.47 -5.84 14.72
C GLU A 32 5.54 -4.86 13.54
N ILE A 33 5.67 -5.36 12.31
CA ILE A 33 5.69 -4.53 11.11
C ILE A 33 4.30 -3.95 10.82
N SER A 34 3.24 -4.73 10.94
CA SER A 34 1.87 -4.28 10.62
C SER A 34 1.30 -3.25 11.59
N MET A 35 1.91 -3.12 12.77
CA MET A 35 1.45 -2.26 13.87
C MET A 35 2.46 -1.16 14.23
N SER A 36 3.43 -0.89 13.36
CA SER A 36 4.56 -0.02 13.70
C SER A 36 4.15 1.39 14.15
N ASP A 37 2.97 1.88 13.74
CA ASP A 37 2.42 3.18 14.13
C ASP A 37 1.82 3.23 15.54
N ILE A 38 1.38 2.09 16.09
CA ILE A 38 0.80 2.00 17.44
C ILE A 38 1.79 1.45 18.49
N LEU A 39 2.92 0.87 18.07
CA LEU A 39 3.93 0.28 18.96
C LEU A 39 4.53 1.28 19.97
N ASP A 40 4.65 2.56 19.60
CA ASP A 40 5.22 3.58 20.48
C ASP A 40 4.16 4.25 21.39
N GLN A 41 2.88 4.06 21.08
CA GLN A 41 1.76 4.68 21.82
C GLN A 41 1.29 3.82 23.01
N THR A 42 1.80 2.60 23.14
CA THR A 42 1.23 1.57 24.02
C THR A 42 2.28 0.56 24.49
N ASP A 43 1.99 -0.16 25.57
CA ASP A 43 2.81 -1.29 26.04
C ASP A 43 2.72 -2.54 25.13
N ILE A 44 2.16 -2.42 23.92
CA ILE A 44 1.98 -3.50 22.92
C ILE A 44 3.31 -4.15 22.56
N LYS A 45 4.39 -3.35 22.50
CA LYS A 45 5.73 -3.84 22.18
C LYS A 45 6.24 -4.90 23.16
N ASP A 46 5.81 -4.83 24.42
CA ASP A 46 6.18 -5.83 25.42
C ASP A 46 5.28 -7.06 25.35
N LEU A 47 4.01 -6.91 24.95
CA LEU A 47 3.10 -8.03 24.71
C LEU A 47 3.54 -8.90 23.51
N ILE A 48 3.98 -8.28 22.41
CA ILE A 48 4.47 -9.03 21.23
C ILE A 48 5.75 -9.82 21.55
N LYS A 49 6.56 -9.36 22.52
CA LYS A 49 7.76 -10.08 22.97
C LYS A 49 7.46 -11.37 23.72
N TYR A 50 6.29 -11.56 24.33
CA TYR A 50 5.98 -12.78 25.09
C TYR A 50 5.41 -13.93 24.25
N ASP A 51 5.44 -13.81 22.91
CA ASP A 51 5.17 -14.92 21.98
C ASP A 51 3.74 -15.50 22.08
N ASP A 52 2.84 -14.74 22.69
CA ASP A 52 1.40 -14.98 22.67
C ASP A 52 0.75 -14.03 21.66
N GLU A 53 1.27 -14.02 20.43
CA GLU A 53 0.75 -13.18 19.33
C GLU A 53 -0.75 -13.41 19.08
N LEU A 54 -1.26 -14.58 19.49
CA LEU A 54 -2.67 -14.94 19.48
C LEU A 54 -3.49 -14.23 20.57
N SER A 55 -2.99 -14.13 21.80
CA SER A 55 -3.71 -13.42 22.86
C SER A 55 -3.81 -11.94 22.57
N PHE A 56 -2.81 -11.35 21.91
CA PHE A 56 -2.86 -9.94 21.53
C PHE A 56 -4.06 -9.59 20.63
N TYR A 57 -4.30 -10.36 19.56
CA TYR A 57 -5.47 -10.14 18.69
C TYR A 57 -6.81 -10.47 19.36
N ALA A 58 -6.79 -11.20 20.48
CA ALA A 58 -7.96 -11.56 21.28
C ALA A 58 -8.19 -10.60 22.47
N ASP A 59 -7.17 -9.84 22.86
CA ASP A 59 -7.21 -8.91 23.99
C ASP A 59 -8.15 -7.75 23.68
N THR A 60 -9.18 -7.62 24.52
CA THR A 60 -10.20 -6.59 24.37
C THR A 60 -9.70 -5.20 24.70
N THR A 61 -8.59 -5.09 25.44
CA THR A 61 -8.01 -3.83 25.92
C THR A 61 -7.60 -2.90 24.78
N TYR A 62 -7.21 -3.46 23.64
CA TYR A 62 -6.70 -2.70 22.49
C TYR A 62 -7.69 -2.61 21.32
N LYS A 63 -8.94 -3.07 21.50
CA LYS A 63 -9.95 -3.06 20.42
C LYS A 63 -10.27 -1.66 19.89
N ASP A 64 -10.21 -0.64 20.74
CA ASP A 64 -10.57 0.72 20.35
C ASP A 64 -9.47 1.43 19.53
N ILE A 65 -8.21 1.07 19.77
CA ILE A 65 -7.06 1.58 19.01
C ILE A 65 -6.74 0.71 17.80
N MET A 66 -7.04 -0.59 17.85
CA MET A 66 -6.68 -1.53 16.80
C MET A 66 -7.70 -1.52 15.67
N LYS A 67 -7.27 -1.08 14.49
CA LYS A 67 -8.04 -1.21 13.25
C LYS A 67 -7.80 -2.55 12.57
N ARG A 68 -8.70 -2.90 11.66
CA ARG A 68 -8.63 -4.16 10.90
C ARG A 68 -7.31 -4.30 10.14
N TYR A 69 -6.83 -3.24 9.53
CA TYR A 69 -5.61 -3.26 8.72
C TYR A 69 -4.35 -3.56 9.54
N HIS A 70 -4.34 -3.35 10.87
CA HIS A 70 -3.22 -3.73 11.74
C HIS A 70 -2.99 -5.25 11.80
N LYS A 71 -3.97 -6.07 11.36
CA LYS A 71 -3.81 -7.53 11.21
C LYS A 71 -3.22 -7.94 9.85
N TYR A 72 -2.86 -6.96 9.04
CA TYR A 72 -2.41 -7.15 7.67
C TYR A 72 -1.09 -6.43 7.44
N TYR A 73 -0.27 -7.00 6.57
CA TYR A 73 1.01 -6.42 6.17
C TYR A 73 1.05 -6.35 4.64
N ALA A 74 1.86 -5.43 4.14
CA ALA A 74 2.14 -5.29 2.71
C ALA A 74 3.56 -5.79 2.41
N ILE A 75 3.72 -6.55 1.33
CA ILE A 75 5.01 -6.80 0.69
C ILE A 75 5.05 -5.99 -0.59
N VAL A 76 6.09 -5.17 -0.74
CA VAL A 76 6.26 -4.32 -1.91
C VAL A 76 7.54 -4.69 -2.62
N HIS A 77 7.40 -5.06 -3.90
CA HIS A 77 8.52 -5.06 -4.84
C HIS A 77 8.46 -3.80 -5.69
N ALA A 78 9.61 -3.15 -5.89
CA ALA A 78 9.78 -2.09 -6.88
C ALA A 78 10.96 -2.43 -7.79
N ASP A 79 10.93 -1.96 -9.03
CA ASP A 79 12.02 -2.15 -10.01
C ASP A 79 11.96 -1.04 -11.05
N GLY A 80 13.12 -0.51 -11.44
CA GLY A 80 13.25 0.60 -12.37
C GLY A 80 12.78 0.23 -13.77
N ASP A 81 12.07 1.15 -14.41
CA ASP A 81 11.60 1.01 -15.77
C ASP A 81 12.60 1.64 -16.73
N ASN A 82 12.84 0.97 -17.86
CA ASN A 82 13.72 1.45 -18.93
C ASN A 82 15.20 1.67 -18.52
N MET A 83 15.64 1.15 -17.37
CA MET A 83 17.02 1.30 -16.89
C MET A 83 18.07 0.83 -17.91
N GLY A 84 17.83 -0.29 -18.59
CA GLY A 84 18.70 -0.76 -19.67
C GLY A 84 18.80 0.20 -20.87
N LYS A 85 17.76 1.00 -21.15
CA LYS A 85 17.81 2.04 -22.19
C LYS A 85 18.64 3.24 -21.72
N VAL A 86 18.45 3.66 -20.46
CA VAL A 86 19.23 4.74 -19.86
C VAL A 86 20.72 4.41 -19.87
N ILE A 87 21.08 3.19 -19.43
CA ILE A 87 22.47 2.72 -19.39
C ILE A 87 23.11 2.73 -20.79
N LYS A 88 22.37 2.34 -21.84
CA LYS A 88 22.87 2.36 -23.23
C LYS A 88 23.16 3.77 -23.76
N ASN A 89 22.54 4.80 -23.20
CA ASN A 89 22.73 6.19 -23.62
C ASN A 89 23.92 6.88 -22.93
N LEU A 90 24.51 6.26 -21.90
CA LEU A 90 25.71 6.76 -21.22
C LEU A 90 26.93 6.57 -22.12
N LYS A 91 27.77 7.61 -22.28
CA LYS A 91 28.87 7.61 -23.27
C LYS A 91 30.26 7.69 -22.63
N SER A 92 30.38 8.34 -21.48
CA SER A 92 31.64 8.55 -20.80
C SER A 92 31.72 7.81 -19.47
N LYS A 93 32.94 7.60 -18.95
CA LYS A 93 33.16 6.99 -17.64
C LYS A 93 32.53 7.83 -16.53
N GLU A 94 32.59 9.15 -16.69
CA GLU A 94 32.01 10.14 -15.79
C GLU A 94 30.48 9.98 -15.73
N ASP A 95 29.81 9.73 -16.86
CA ASP A 95 28.37 9.47 -16.92
C ASP A 95 28.00 8.20 -16.12
N PHE A 96 28.75 7.10 -16.30
CA PHE A 96 28.54 5.85 -15.56
C PHE A 96 28.74 6.03 -14.06
N GLN A 97 29.77 6.78 -13.64
CA GLN A 97 30.02 7.07 -12.23
C GLN A 97 28.91 7.93 -11.62
N SER A 98 28.49 8.97 -12.33
CA SER A 98 27.39 9.84 -11.92
C SER A 98 26.08 9.06 -11.77
N PHE A 99 25.75 8.21 -12.75
CA PHE A 99 24.57 7.35 -12.72
C PHE A 99 24.60 6.36 -11.56
N SER A 100 25.73 5.68 -11.34
CA SER A 100 25.90 4.74 -10.22
C SER A 100 25.75 5.43 -8.87
N LYS A 101 26.27 6.66 -8.74
CA LYS A 101 26.11 7.47 -7.53
C LYS A 101 24.64 7.83 -7.29
N LYS A 102 23.88 8.22 -8.34
CA LYS A 102 22.45 8.49 -8.22
C LYS A 102 21.66 7.27 -7.73
N LEU A 103 21.97 6.07 -8.21
CA LEU A 103 21.34 4.83 -7.73
C LEU A 103 21.64 4.56 -6.26
N PHE A 104 22.89 4.78 -5.84
CA PHE A 104 23.29 4.63 -4.45
C PHE A 104 22.59 5.66 -3.54
N ASP A 105 22.54 6.93 -3.97
CA ASP A 105 21.83 8.00 -3.27
C ASP A 105 20.32 7.68 -3.16
N TYR A 106 19.72 7.14 -4.22
CA TYR A 106 18.34 6.67 -4.21
C TYR A 106 18.11 5.54 -3.19
N CYS A 107 19.00 4.55 -3.11
CA CYS A 107 18.90 3.47 -2.12
C CYS A 107 18.90 3.99 -0.69
N ILE A 108 19.79 4.95 -0.37
CA ILE A 108 19.85 5.55 0.96
C ILE A 108 18.55 6.31 1.27
N LYS A 109 18.09 7.14 0.33
CA LYS A 109 16.91 7.97 0.55
C LYS A 109 15.63 7.15 0.61
N SER A 110 15.45 6.19 -0.28
CA SER A 110 14.30 5.27 -0.26
C SER A 110 14.27 4.46 1.04
N ASN A 111 15.41 3.94 1.51
CA ASN A 111 15.48 3.28 2.81
C ASN A 111 15.05 4.19 3.96
N ASN A 112 15.47 5.46 3.96
CA ASN A 112 15.04 6.42 4.98
C ASN A 112 13.55 6.74 4.92
N ILE A 113 12.95 6.79 3.72
CA ILE A 113 11.51 6.98 3.53
C ILE A 113 10.74 5.77 4.06
N ILE A 114 11.20 4.55 3.75
CA ILE A 114 10.63 3.28 4.23
C ILE A 114 10.70 3.19 5.76
N ASP A 115 11.87 3.46 6.36
CA ASP A 115 12.07 3.40 7.81
C ASP A 115 11.17 4.40 8.56
N LYS A 116 11.07 5.65 8.05
CA LYS A 116 10.17 6.67 8.64
C LYS A 116 8.70 6.30 8.58
N TYR A 117 8.29 5.53 7.59
CA TYR A 117 6.92 4.99 7.50
C TYR A 117 6.67 3.85 8.50
N GLY A 118 7.71 3.32 9.15
CA GLY A 118 7.60 2.13 10.01
C GLY A 118 7.61 0.83 9.22
N ALA A 119 8.15 0.85 8.00
CA ALA A 119 8.39 -0.31 7.15
C ALA A 119 9.85 -0.79 7.26
N ILE A 120 10.12 -2.00 6.80
CA ILE A 120 11.44 -2.65 6.90
C ILE A 120 11.93 -3.07 5.53
N THR A 121 13.06 -2.50 5.11
CA THR A 121 13.76 -2.87 3.88
C THR A 121 14.44 -4.22 4.02
N ILE A 122 14.17 -5.14 3.08
CA ILE A 122 14.84 -6.43 2.94
C ILE A 122 16.06 -6.30 2.02
N PHE A 123 15.87 -5.66 0.86
CA PHE A 123 16.96 -5.31 -0.03
C PHE A 123 16.69 -3.98 -0.75
N ALA A 124 17.77 -3.28 -1.10
CA ALA A 124 17.78 -2.13 -1.99
C ALA A 124 19.00 -2.25 -2.92
N GLY A 125 18.79 -2.60 -4.19
CA GLY A 125 19.84 -3.02 -5.12
C GLY A 125 20.17 -2.01 -6.22
N GLY A 126 19.78 -0.75 -6.05
CA GLY A 126 20.03 0.34 -7.00
C GLY A 126 18.71 0.97 -7.42
N ASP A 127 17.96 0.29 -8.27
CA ASP A 127 16.62 0.67 -8.72
C ASP A 127 15.53 -0.30 -8.26
N ASP A 128 15.92 -1.50 -7.83
CA ASP A 128 15.07 -2.52 -7.26
C ASP A 128 14.98 -2.41 -5.74
N LEU A 129 13.77 -2.58 -5.21
CA LEU A 129 13.49 -2.55 -3.77
C LEU A 129 12.60 -3.73 -3.39
N LEU A 130 12.85 -4.28 -2.20
CA LEU A 130 11.91 -5.15 -1.50
C LEU A 130 11.82 -4.74 -0.05
N PHE A 131 10.61 -4.47 0.40
CA PHE A 131 10.34 -4.11 1.79
C PHE A 131 8.99 -4.63 2.27
N PHE A 132 8.87 -4.83 3.57
CA PHE A 132 7.62 -5.15 4.24
C PHE A 132 7.13 -3.90 4.96
N ALA A 133 5.84 -3.60 4.87
CA ALA A 133 5.26 -2.38 5.40
C ALA A 133 3.93 -2.63 6.11
N PRO A 134 3.56 -1.77 7.09
CA PRO A 134 2.17 -1.67 7.49
C PRO A 134 1.33 -1.19 6.29
N VAL A 135 0.03 -1.50 6.31
CA VAL A 135 -0.90 -1.04 5.25
C VAL A 135 -1.17 0.47 5.36
N VAL A 136 -1.22 0.95 6.60
CA VAL A 136 -1.38 2.35 6.97
C VAL A 136 -0.43 2.62 8.13
N SER A 137 0.21 3.78 8.12
CA SER A 137 1.05 4.27 9.21
C SER A 137 0.90 5.79 9.29
N ASN A 138 0.70 6.34 10.49
CA ASN A 138 0.59 7.78 10.72
C ASN A 138 -0.43 8.51 9.82
N ASN A 139 -1.57 7.86 9.53
CA ASN A 139 -2.60 8.31 8.58
C ASN A 139 -2.18 8.39 7.10
N GLU A 140 -1.04 7.81 6.73
CA GLU A 140 -0.60 7.65 5.34
C GLU A 140 -0.77 6.19 4.91
N THR A 141 -1.22 5.96 3.68
CA THR A 141 -1.40 4.61 3.14
C THR A 141 -0.13 4.09 2.49
N ILE A 142 -0.07 2.78 2.25
CA ILE A 142 1.03 2.19 1.48
C ILE A 142 1.21 2.83 0.10
N PHE A 143 0.15 3.39 -0.48
CA PHE A 143 0.21 4.10 -1.75
C PHE A 143 0.92 5.46 -1.64
N ASP A 144 0.82 6.13 -0.49
CA ASP A 144 1.56 7.35 -0.20
C ASP A 144 3.05 7.06 -0.03
N LEU A 145 3.40 5.97 0.65
CA LEU A 145 4.77 5.49 0.72
C LEU A 145 5.35 5.25 -0.68
N CYS A 146 4.66 4.48 -1.53
CA CYS A 146 5.09 4.24 -2.91
C CYS A 146 5.19 5.53 -3.73
N HIS A 147 4.29 6.49 -3.52
CA HIS A 147 4.37 7.79 -4.18
C HIS A 147 5.63 8.57 -3.78
N ASN A 148 5.94 8.62 -2.48
CA ASN A 148 7.12 9.31 -1.95
C ASN A 148 8.42 8.68 -2.49
N ILE A 149 8.49 7.35 -2.55
CA ILE A 149 9.60 6.62 -3.15
C ILE A 149 9.71 6.94 -4.65
N SER A 150 8.60 6.90 -5.40
CA SER A 150 8.59 7.23 -6.84
C SER A 150 9.06 8.66 -7.09
N ASN A 151 8.59 9.64 -6.31
CA ASN A 151 9.00 11.03 -6.47
C ASN A 151 10.51 11.21 -6.29
N GLU A 152 11.12 10.52 -5.31
CA GLU A 152 12.57 10.59 -5.13
C GLU A 152 13.33 9.99 -6.32
N PHE A 153 12.83 8.87 -6.87
CA PHE A 153 13.36 8.27 -8.09
C PHE A 153 13.26 9.24 -9.27
N ASP A 154 12.06 9.75 -9.54
CA ASP A 154 11.77 10.66 -10.65
C ASP A 154 12.60 11.95 -10.53
N ASN A 155 12.83 12.48 -9.33
CA ASN A 155 13.67 13.65 -9.11
C ASN A 155 15.15 13.40 -9.47
N LEU A 156 15.69 12.24 -9.11
CA LEU A 156 17.08 11.87 -9.40
C LEU A 156 17.31 11.57 -10.89
N PHE A 157 16.28 11.00 -11.55
CA PHE A 157 16.31 10.54 -12.93
C PHE A 157 15.49 11.39 -13.91
N LYS A 158 15.09 12.61 -13.52
CA LYS A 158 14.25 13.54 -14.30
C LYS A 158 14.67 13.83 -15.75
N GLU A 159 15.95 13.63 -16.06
CA GLU A 159 16.55 13.87 -17.38
C GLU A 159 16.52 12.61 -18.27
N THR A 160 15.81 11.57 -17.83
CA THR A 160 15.77 10.26 -18.48
C THR A 160 14.32 9.76 -18.57
N ASP A 161 14.09 8.75 -19.40
CA ASP A 161 12.80 8.05 -19.48
C ASP A 161 12.63 6.97 -18.41
N ALA A 162 13.49 6.96 -17.38
CA ALA A 162 13.36 6.03 -16.27
C ALA A 162 12.22 6.43 -15.35
N THR A 163 11.41 5.44 -14.99
CA THR A 163 10.33 5.56 -14.00
C THR A 163 10.40 4.34 -13.10
N LEU A 164 9.49 4.21 -12.13
CA LEU A 164 9.52 3.11 -11.18
C LEU A 164 8.19 2.38 -11.17
N SER A 165 8.18 1.06 -11.28
CA SER A 165 6.95 0.25 -11.16
C SER A 165 6.92 -0.51 -9.85
N PHE A 166 5.71 -0.73 -9.31
CA PHE A 166 5.49 -1.39 -8.02
C PHE A 166 4.52 -2.55 -8.12
N GLY A 167 4.82 -3.63 -7.39
CA GLY A 167 3.92 -4.73 -7.07
C GLY A 167 3.67 -4.80 -5.57
N ILE A 168 2.43 -4.54 -5.14
CA ILE A 168 2.04 -4.45 -3.72
C ILE A 168 1.09 -5.60 -3.39
N SER A 169 1.51 -6.55 -2.56
CA SER A 169 0.64 -7.62 -2.07
C SER A 169 0.30 -7.41 -0.60
N ILE A 170 -0.99 -7.40 -0.25
CA ILE A 170 -1.47 -7.17 1.11
C ILE A 170 -2.18 -8.42 1.62
N HIS A 171 -1.69 -8.93 2.75
CA HIS A 171 -2.11 -10.22 3.29
C HIS A 171 -2.31 -10.19 4.80
N TYR A 172 -3.19 -11.07 5.28
CA TYR A 172 -3.38 -11.30 6.71
C TYR A 172 -2.10 -11.91 7.31
N TYR A 173 -1.73 -11.57 8.54
CA TYR A 173 -0.45 -11.98 9.14
C TYR A 173 -0.18 -13.50 9.17
N LYS A 174 -1.22 -14.35 9.07
CA LYS A 174 -1.09 -15.82 9.00
C LYS A 174 -0.97 -16.37 7.56
N TYR A 175 -1.04 -15.53 6.56
CA TYR A 175 -0.96 -15.96 5.17
C TYR A 175 0.46 -16.49 4.88
N PRO A 176 0.62 -17.60 4.13
CA PRO A 176 1.94 -18.16 3.84
C PRO A 176 2.88 -17.12 3.19
N LEU A 177 3.98 -16.79 3.88
CA LEU A 177 4.88 -15.72 3.46
C LEU A 177 5.48 -15.97 2.06
N TYR A 178 5.80 -17.22 1.75
CA TYR A 178 6.29 -17.63 0.43
C TYR A 178 5.32 -17.25 -0.69
N GLU A 179 4.02 -17.49 -0.49
CA GLU A 179 2.98 -17.11 -1.44
C GLU A 179 2.81 -15.59 -1.52
N ALA A 180 2.81 -14.89 -0.38
CA ALA A 180 2.71 -13.43 -0.36
C ALA A 180 3.85 -12.77 -1.15
N LEU A 181 5.07 -13.28 -0.99
CA LEU A 181 6.26 -12.83 -1.71
C LEU A 181 6.12 -13.10 -3.22
N GLY A 182 5.74 -14.32 -3.60
CA GLY A 182 5.45 -14.66 -5.00
C GLY A 182 4.38 -13.77 -5.63
N ASN A 183 3.31 -13.47 -4.88
CA ASN A 183 2.24 -12.59 -5.32
C ASN A 183 2.72 -11.16 -5.59
N SER A 184 3.52 -10.56 -4.69
CA SER A 184 4.07 -9.22 -4.92
C SER A 184 5.01 -9.16 -6.12
N ARG A 185 5.84 -10.20 -6.31
CA ARG A 185 6.72 -10.31 -7.47
C ARG A 185 5.93 -10.46 -8.77
N ASN A 186 4.88 -11.28 -8.78
CA ASN A 186 4.01 -11.44 -9.95
C ASN A 186 3.27 -10.13 -10.28
N LEU A 187 2.76 -9.43 -9.27
CA LEU A 187 2.15 -8.11 -9.47
C LEU A 187 3.12 -7.11 -10.11
N LEU A 188 4.40 -7.14 -9.74
CA LEU A 188 5.39 -6.27 -10.38
C LEU A 188 5.66 -6.67 -11.84
N PHE A 189 6.07 -7.92 -12.08
CA PHE A 189 6.59 -8.32 -13.39
C PHE A 189 5.51 -8.72 -14.41
N ALA A 190 4.43 -9.35 -13.97
CA ALA A 190 3.36 -9.82 -14.83
C ALA A 190 2.23 -8.79 -15.01
N ASP A 191 2.01 -7.92 -14.02
CA ASP A 191 0.94 -6.92 -14.08
C ASP A 191 1.50 -5.50 -14.30
N ALA A 192 2.34 -4.97 -13.41
CA ALA A 192 2.82 -3.58 -13.50
C ALA A 192 3.76 -3.33 -14.70
N LYS A 193 4.50 -4.34 -15.17
CA LYS A 193 5.48 -4.22 -16.27
C LYS A 193 5.09 -4.93 -17.57
N SER A 194 3.90 -5.53 -17.68
CA SER A 194 3.49 -6.26 -18.89
C SER A 194 3.07 -5.36 -20.06
N GLY A 195 2.75 -4.09 -19.79
CA GLY A 195 2.36 -3.09 -20.78
C GLY A 195 3.15 -1.79 -20.68
N ASP A 196 2.44 -0.66 -20.81
CA ASP A 196 3.01 0.65 -20.51
C ASP A 196 3.39 0.70 -19.03
N LYS A 197 4.66 1.00 -18.73
CA LYS A 197 5.25 0.79 -17.39
C LYS A 197 4.84 1.93 -16.43
N ASN A 198 5.65 2.28 -15.44
CA ASN A 198 5.31 3.32 -14.47
C ASN A 198 4.00 3.05 -13.69
N ASN A 199 3.72 1.79 -13.37
CA ASN A 199 2.47 1.38 -12.72
C ASN A 199 2.62 1.09 -11.21
N ILE A 200 1.50 1.12 -10.50
CA ILE A 200 1.31 0.44 -9.21
C ILE A 200 0.29 -0.66 -9.44
N ALA A 201 0.72 -1.91 -9.41
CA ALA A 201 -0.17 -3.06 -9.35
C ALA A 201 -0.31 -3.49 -7.89
N PHE A 202 -1.54 -3.59 -7.38
CA PHE A 202 -1.78 -4.02 -6.01
C PHE A 202 -2.84 -5.11 -5.93
N SER A 203 -2.73 -5.96 -4.91
CA SER A 203 -3.72 -6.96 -4.56
C SER A 203 -3.90 -7.03 -3.05
N VAL A 204 -5.13 -7.17 -2.60
CA VAL A 204 -5.48 -7.37 -1.20
C VAL A 204 -6.25 -8.68 -1.06
N THR A 205 -5.67 -9.62 -0.31
CA THR A 205 -6.31 -10.90 0.00
C THR A 205 -6.78 -10.88 1.46
N LYS A 206 -8.11 -10.85 1.65
CA LYS A 206 -8.71 -10.87 2.98
C LYS A 206 -8.53 -12.24 3.66
N HIS A 207 -8.67 -12.29 4.98
CA HIS A 207 -8.64 -13.55 5.73
C HIS A 207 -9.68 -14.58 5.23
N SER A 208 -10.82 -14.12 4.68
CA SER A 208 -11.83 -14.98 4.06
C SER A 208 -11.43 -15.59 2.71
N GLY A 209 -10.23 -15.29 2.20
CA GLY A 209 -9.76 -15.68 0.86
C GLY A 209 -10.23 -14.74 -0.26
N GLN A 210 -11.19 -13.84 0.02
CA GLN A 210 -11.67 -12.88 -0.96
C GLN A 210 -10.54 -11.92 -1.37
N THR A 211 -10.27 -11.84 -2.67
CA THR A 211 -9.21 -10.99 -3.23
C THR A 211 -9.80 -9.88 -4.11
N PHE A 212 -9.12 -8.73 -4.15
CA PHE A 212 -9.32 -7.70 -5.17
C PHE A 212 -7.97 -7.12 -5.58
N LYS A 213 -7.85 -6.76 -6.85
CA LYS A 213 -6.62 -6.23 -7.43
C LYS A 213 -6.91 -5.13 -8.43
N SER A 214 -5.93 -4.27 -8.65
CA SER A 214 -5.99 -3.24 -9.68
C SER A 214 -4.60 -2.75 -10.06
N ILE A 215 -4.52 -2.05 -11.19
CA ILE A 215 -3.31 -1.45 -11.72
C ILE A 215 -3.60 0.03 -11.96
N ILE A 216 -2.73 0.90 -11.44
CA ILE A 216 -2.83 2.35 -11.62
C ILE A 216 -1.57 2.85 -12.31
N HIS A 217 -1.74 3.51 -13.45
CA HIS A 217 -0.64 4.14 -14.17
C HIS A 217 -0.32 5.52 -13.58
N LYS A 218 0.93 5.73 -13.13
CA LYS A 218 1.33 6.99 -12.48
C LYS A 218 1.54 8.12 -13.48
N GLY A 219 1.81 7.82 -14.75
CA GLY A 219 1.96 8.81 -15.82
C GLY A 219 0.66 9.57 -16.12
N ASP A 220 -0.50 8.99 -15.79
CA ASP A 220 -1.80 9.65 -15.93
C ASP A 220 -2.05 10.60 -14.75
N GLN A 221 -1.37 11.75 -14.77
CA GLN A 221 -1.32 12.69 -13.64
C GLN A 221 -2.68 13.01 -13.01
N LYS A 222 -3.74 13.20 -13.82
CA LYS A 222 -5.09 13.47 -13.31
C LYS A 222 -5.70 12.26 -12.61
N LEU A 223 -5.67 11.10 -13.25
CA LEU A 223 -6.21 9.86 -12.69
C LEU A 223 -5.44 9.46 -11.43
N TYR A 224 -4.11 9.47 -11.48
CA TYR A 224 -3.26 9.11 -10.37
C TYR A 224 -3.42 10.06 -9.18
N LYS A 225 -3.56 11.37 -9.42
CA LYS A 225 -3.87 12.35 -8.36
C LYS A 225 -5.20 12.03 -7.68
N ASN A 226 -6.25 11.74 -8.45
CA ASN A 226 -7.56 11.38 -7.89
C ASN A 226 -7.50 10.05 -7.12
N PHE A 227 -6.80 9.05 -7.66
CA PHE A 227 -6.54 7.78 -6.95
C PHE A 227 -5.87 8.03 -5.60
N ARG A 228 -4.82 8.85 -5.56
CA ARG A 228 -4.10 9.18 -4.31
C ARG A 228 -5.00 9.89 -3.31
N LEU A 229 -5.69 10.94 -3.74
CA LEU A 229 -6.61 11.68 -2.87
C LEU A 229 -7.70 10.78 -2.28
N PHE A 230 -8.28 9.91 -3.12
CA PHE A 230 -9.35 9.02 -2.71
C PHE A 230 -8.86 7.89 -1.81
N SER A 231 -7.75 7.22 -2.16
CA SER A 231 -7.17 6.15 -1.34
C SER A 231 -6.64 6.63 0.01
N SER A 232 -6.24 7.91 0.10
CA SER A 232 -5.84 8.57 1.36
C SER A 232 -7.03 8.97 2.23
N ASN A 233 -8.27 8.86 1.73
CA ASN A 233 -9.46 9.15 2.50
C ASN A 233 -9.73 8.00 3.48
N ILE A 234 -8.97 7.96 4.57
CA ILE A 234 -9.01 6.90 5.60
C ILE A 234 -9.52 7.39 6.97
N LYS A 235 -9.95 8.66 7.04
CA LYS A 235 -10.59 9.23 8.23
C LYS A 235 -12.06 8.78 8.27
N GLY A 236 -12.39 7.93 9.24
CA GLY A 236 -13.73 7.38 9.41
C GLY A 236 -14.69 8.32 10.13
N GLY A 237 -15.98 8.17 9.83
CA GLY A 237 -17.12 8.66 10.61
C GLY A 237 -17.79 7.53 11.42
N LYS A 238 -18.71 7.86 12.31
CA LYS A 238 -19.35 6.90 13.25
C LYS A 238 -20.09 5.75 12.53
N ASP A 239 -20.58 5.99 11.30
CA ASP A 239 -21.34 5.04 10.49
C ASP A 239 -20.69 4.73 9.12
N ILE A 240 -19.39 4.99 8.99
CA ILE A 240 -18.68 4.92 7.71
C ILE A 240 -18.70 3.52 7.07
N ASP A 241 -18.71 2.44 7.85
CA ASP A 241 -18.76 1.08 7.30
C ASP A 241 -20.11 0.78 6.61
N ASN A 242 -21.22 1.20 7.23
CA ASN A 242 -22.56 1.08 6.64
C ASN A 242 -22.68 1.92 5.37
N PHE A 243 -22.17 3.16 5.42
CA PHE A 243 -22.10 4.06 4.28
C PHE A 243 -21.32 3.45 3.11
N LEU A 244 -20.08 2.99 3.35
CA LEU A 244 -19.26 2.35 2.32
C LEU A 244 -19.88 1.06 1.79
N HIS A 245 -20.60 0.30 2.63
CA HIS A 245 -21.36 -0.85 2.18
C HIS A 245 -22.48 -0.45 1.22
N SER A 246 -23.25 0.57 1.56
CA SER A 246 -24.33 1.10 0.70
C SER A 246 -23.76 1.59 -0.65
N ILE A 247 -22.68 2.38 -0.63
CA ILE A 247 -22.03 2.85 -1.87
C ILE A 247 -21.57 1.69 -2.75
N HIS A 248 -20.86 0.71 -2.17
CA HIS A 248 -20.41 -0.47 -2.92
C HIS A 248 -21.57 -1.16 -3.62
N HIS A 249 -22.65 -1.42 -2.88
CA HIS A 249 -23.84 -2.06 -3.43
C HIS A 249 -24.49 -1.21 -4.54
N LYS A 250 -24.63 0.10 -4.35
CA LYS A 250 -25.26 0.98 -5.34
C LYS A 250 -24.43 1.13 -6.61
N ILE A 251 -23.10 1.20 -6.51
CA ILE A 251 -22.22 1.23 -7.69
C ILE A 251 -22.30 -0.09 -8.45
N ASP A 252 -22.24 -1.21 -7.76
CA ASP A 252 -22.29 -2.54 -8.37
C ASP A 252 -23.64 -2.79 -9.06
N THR A 253 -24.74 -2.53 -8.36
CA THR A 253 -26.11 -2.71 -8.89
C THR A 253 -26.38 -1.83 -10.11
N ASN A 254 -25.80 -0.62 -10.17
CA ASN A 254 -26.05 0.34 -11.23
C ASN A 254 -24.86 0.52 -12.17
N LYS A 255 -23.95 -0.47 -12.26
CA LYS A 255 -22.70 -0.37 -13.04
C LYS A 255 -22.95 0.09 -14.49
N GLU A 256 -23.95 -0.48 -15.16
CA GLU A 256 -24.27 -0.14 -16.56
C GLU A 256 -24.85 1.28 -16.72
N ILE A 257 -25.65 1.74 -15.77
CA ILE A 257 -26.13 3.13 -15.77
C ILE A 257 -24.97 4.08 -15.55
N LEU A 258 -24.10 3.77 -14.59
CA LEU A 258 -22.93 4.58 -14.26
C LEU A 258 -21.98 4.69 -15.45
N LYS A 259 -21.72 3.61 -16.20
CA LYS A 259 -20.95 3.66 -17.46
C LYS A 259 -21.55 4.62 -18.48
N ASN A 260 -22.87 4.61 -18.64
CA ASN A 260 -23.57 5.48 -19.60
C ASN A 260 -23.58 6.97 -19.21
N ILE A 261 -23.26 7.31 -17.95
CA ILE A 261 -23.25 8.69 -17.46
C ILE A 261 -21.87 9.16 -16.97
N ALA A 262 -20.86 8.28 -16.96
CA ALA A 262 -19.54 8.53 -16.40
C ALA A 262 -18.76 9.63 -17.14
N ASP A 263 -19.15 9.94 -18.37
CA ASP A 263 -18.63 11.04 -19.18
C ASP A 263 -19.16 12.43 -18.75
N ASN A 264 -20.06 12.50 -17.78
CA ASN A 264 -20.68 13.75 -17.35
C ASN A 264 -20.76 13.87 -15.83
N LYS A 265 -19.90 14.71 -15.26
CA LYS A 265 -19.85 14.97 -13.81
C LYS A 265 -21.19 15.42 -13.22
N ASN A 266 -22.00 16.20 -13.95
CA ASN A 266 -23.31 16.63 -13.46
C ASN A 266 -24.30 15.47 -13.39
N LYS A 267 -24.28 14.54 -14.36
CA LYS A 267 -25.12 13.34 -14.31
C LYS A 267 -24.69 12.42 -13.16
N LEU A 268 -23.38 12.20 -12.97
CA LEU A 268 -22.85 11.46 -11.83
C LEU A 268 -23.26 12.10 -10.50
N LYS A 269 -23.13 13.42 -10.39
CA LYS A 269 -23.57 14.17 -9.21
C LYS A 269 -25.06 13.97 -8.94
N ASN A 270 -25.91 14.11 -9.95
CA ASN A 270 -27.35 13.91 -9.81
C ASN A 270 -27.67 12.46 -9.39
N PHE A 271 -26.95 11.46 -9.93
CA PHE A 271 -27.11 10.07 -9.52
C PHE A 271 -26.82 9.90 -8.02
N PHE A 272 -25.64 10.31 -7.55
CA PHE A 272 -25.28 10.15 -6.14
C PHE A 272 -26.18 10.99 -5.21
N CYS A 273 -26.51 12.23 -5.59
CA CYS A 273 -27.44 13.07 -4.80
C CYS A 273 -28.83 12.45 -4.70
N ASN A 274 -29.33 11.75 -5.73
CA ASN A 274 -30.65 11.11 -5.68
C ASN A 274 -30.66 9.83 -4.82
N TYR A 275 -29.59 9.03 -4.87
CA TYR A 275 -29.49 7.80 -4.07
C TYR A 275 -29.09 8.04 -2.61
N PHE A 276 -28.40 9.16 -2.33
CA PHE A 276 -27.87 9.51 -1.01
C PHE A 276 -28.36 10.91 -0.59
N ASN A 277 -29.68 11.08 -0.53
CA ASN A 277 -30.36 12.36 -0.24
C ASN A 277 -30.76 12.57 1.23
N GLU A 278 -30.56 11.58 2.11
CA GLU A 278 -30.85 11.70 3.55
C GLU A 278 -29.83 12.58 4.29
N ASP A 279 -30.23 13.18 5.42
CA ASP A 279 -29.39 14.09 6.22
C ASP A 279 -28.07 13.45 6.68
N ILE A 280 -28.08 12.15 6.96
CA ILE A 280 -26.88 11.37 7.31
C ILE A 280 -25.81 11.37 6.21
N HIS A 281 -26.17 11.70 4.96
CA HIS A 281 -25.22 11.74 3.84
C HIS A 281 -24.53 13.09 3.68
N ILE A 282 -24.98 14.13 4.40
CA ILE A 282 -24.39 15.47 4.31
C ILE A 282 -22.93 15.46 4.75
N GLU A 283 -22.57 14.64 5.74
CA GLU A 283 -21.18 14.51 6.23
C GLU A 283 -20.24 13.86 5.20
N TYR A 284 -20.76 13.16 4.18
CA TYR A 284 -19.97 12.46 3.17
C TYR A 284 -19.91 13.19 1.81
N ARG A 285 -20.31 14.47 1.74
CA ARG A 285 -20.29 15.24 0.49
C ARG A 285 -18.91 15.30 -0.17
N ASP A 286 -17.85 15.50 0.62
CA ASP A 286 -16.49 15.54 0.10
C ASP A 286 -16.05 14.19 -0.47
N PHE A 287 -16.49 13.09 0.16
CA PHE A 287 -16.27 11.74 -0.35
C PHE A 287 -16.94 11.54 -1.71
N PHE A 288 -18.19 11.97 -1.88
CA PHE A 288 -18.89 11.90 -3.16
C PHE A 288 -18.22 12.74 -4.24
N THR A 289 -17.80 13.96 -3.92
CA THR A 289 -17.08 14.81 -4.89
C THR A 289 -15.80 14.12 -5.36
N GLN A 290 -15.00 13.58 -4.44
CA GLN A 290 -13.77 12.84 -4.79
C GLN A 290 -14.08 11.58 -5.63
N LEU A 291 -15.11 10.82 -5.26
CA LEU A 291 -15.53 9.63 -5.99
C LEU A 291 -16.01 9.97 -7.42
N ILE A 292 -16.80 11.03 -7.58
CA ILE A 292 -17.29 11.49 -8.89
C ILE A 292 -16.12 11.93 -9.77
N ASP A 293 -15.19 12.72 -9.23
CA ASP A 293 -13.99 13.14 -9.94
C ASP A 293 -13.14 11.94 -10.35
N PHE A 294 -12.97 10.97 -9.45
CA PHE A 294 -12.22 9.76 -9.74
C PHE A 294 -12.88 8.88 -10.81
N ILE A 295 -14.20 8.64 -10.73
CA ILE A 295 -14.96 7.91 -11.77
C ILE A 295 -14.81 8.59 -13.11
N TYR A 296 -14.99 9.91 -13.16
CA TYR A 296 -14.89 10.67 -14.40
C TYR A 296 -13.52 10.53 -15.03
N GLU A 297 -12.44 10.79 -14.29
CA GLU A 297 -11.08 10.72 -14.82
C GLU A 297 -10.68 9.28 -15.21
N ALA A 298 -11.11 8.28 -14.45
CA ALA A 298 -10.89 6.87 -14.80
C ALA A 298 -11.58 6.52 -16.12
N TYR A 299 -12.83 6.96 -16.30
CA TYR A 299 -13.61 6.70 -17.51
C TYR A 299 -13.11 7.44 -18.74
N GLN A 300 -12.53 8.65 -18.57
CA GLN A 300 -11.86 9.35 -19.67
C GLN A 300 -10.60 8.61 -20.13
N LYS A 301 -9.90 7.92 -19.22
CA LYS A 301 -8.66 7.21 -19.54
C LYS A 301 -8.91 5.87 -20.23
N ASP A 302 -9.74 5.03 -19.63
CA ASP A 302 -10.08 3.71 -20.16
C ASP A 302 -11.49 3.31 -19.71
N ARG A 303 -12.43 3.30 -20.67
CA ARG A 303 -13.85 3.03 -20.40
C ARG A 303 -14.10 1.62 -19.89
N ASP A 304 -13.29 0.65 -20.32
CA ASP A 304 -13.51 -0.76 -20.02
C ASP A 304 -13.00 -1.09 -18.60
N SER A 305 -11.84 -0.56 -18.21
CA SER A 305 -11.21 -0.83 -16.90
C SER A 305 -11.50 0.22 -15.82
N ALA A 306 -12.10 1.37 -16.17
CA ALA A 306 -12.39 2.47 -15.24
C ALA A 306 -13.07 2.02 -13.94
N PHE A 307 -14.16 1.26 -14.06
CA PHE A 307 -14.91 0.82 -12.89
C PHE A 307 -14.18 -0.25 -12.07
N ASP A 308 -13.26 -1.00 -12.67
CA ASP A 308 -12.47 -1.99 -11.95
C ASP A 308 -11.45 -1.30 -11.05
N ILE A 309 -10.82 -0.21 -11.55
CA ILE A 309 -9.95 0.69 -10.77
C ILE A 309 -10.72 1.36 -9.64
N VAL A 310 -11.88 1.97 -9.94
CA VAL A 310 -12.72 2.65 -8.94
C VAL A 310 -13.16 1.66 -7.87
N TYR A 311 -13.64 0.49 -8.26
CA TYR A 311 -14.15 -0.52 -7.35
C TYR A 311 -13.05 -1.08 -6.44
N ALA A 312 -11.88 -1.41 -6.99
CA ALA A 312 -10.75 -1.89 -6.19
C ALA A 312 -10.27 -0.86 -5.18
N THR A 313 -10.20 0.43 -5.57
CA THR A 313 -9.83 1.52 -4.66
C THR A 313 -10.88 1.73 -3.58
N LEU A 314 -12.17 1.71 -3.92
CA LEU A 314 -13.25 1.78 -2.94
C LEU A 314 -13.25 0.57 -2.00
N ARG A 315 -12.88 -0.63 -2.49
CA ARG A 315 -12.71 -1.83 -1.65
C ARG A 315 -11.52 -1.70 -0.72
N PHE A 316 -10.44 -1.05 -1.15
CA PHE A 316 -9.29 -0.74 -0.31
C PHE A 316 -9.70 0.22 0.82
N ILE A 317 -10.38 1.32 0.52
CA ILE A 317 -10.84 2.29 1.54
C ILE A 317 -11.74 1.60 2.55
N LYS A 318 -12.73 0.81 2.09
CA LYS A 318 -13.58 0.01 2.98
C LYS A 318 -12.80 -1.00 3.82
N PHE A 319 -11.75 -1.59 3.25
CA PHE A 319 -10.89 -2.51 3.97
C PHE A 319 -10.11 -1.82 5.10
N VAL A 320 -9.60 -0.60 4.86
CA VAL A 320 -8.87 0.19 5.86
C VAL A 320 -9.81 0.76 6.92
N GLN A 321 -10.95 1.32 6.53
CA GLN A 321 -11.87 1.98 7.47
C GLN A 321 -12.82 1.01 8.18
N GLY A 322 -12.95 -0.23 7.71
CA GLY A 322 -13.90 -1.20 8.26
C GLY A 322 -13.58 -1.61 9.70
N ASN A 323 -14.60 -1.62 10.55
CA ASN A 323 -14.50 -1.98 11.97
C ASN A 323 -14.64 -3.49 12.26
N LYS A 324 -14.90 -4.33 11.24
CA LYS A 324 -15.11 -5.79 11.37
C LYS A 324 -14.23 -6.61 10.41
#